data_AF-A0A4S2SI85-F1
#
_entry.id   AF-A0A4S2SI85-F1
#
_cell.length_a   1.000
_cell.length_b   1.000
_cell.length_c   1.000
_cell.angle_alpha   90.00
_cell.angle_beta   90.00
_cell.angle_gamma   90.00
#
_symmetry.space_group_name_H-M   'P 1'
#
loop_
_entity.id
_entity.type
_entity.pdbx_description
1 polymer ?
#
loop_
_entity_poly.entity_id
_entity_poly.type
_entity_poly.pdbx_seq_one_letter_code
_entity_poly.pdbx_strand_id
1 'polypeptide(L)'
;MNKTDIQAVLFDLDDTLWAIEPVLHLAETRLYEWLTQHAPGVVQRESIVSLRARRQALAKTDPAYQINLWALRHAALTAVLAEHGEDPALADPAMEIFTTGRNAVTPFDDVVPALQQLKPRLKLG
;
A
#
# COMPACT_ATOMS: atom_id res chain seq x y z
N MET A 1 -17.47 25.90 -33.19
CA MET A 1 -16.49 25.97 -32.09
C MET A 1 -15.82 24.61 -32.03
N ASN A 2 -14.61 24.47 -32.59
CA ASN A 2 -13.89 23.20 -32.60
C ASN A 2 -13.49 22.87 -31.16
N LYS A 3 -14.29 22.01 -30.50
CA LYS A 3 -13.87 21.34 -29.28
C LYS A 3 -12.63 20.54 -29.63
N THR A 4 -11.51 20.84 -28.97
CA THR A 4 -10.33 19.99 -29.03
C THR A 4 -10.78 18.57 -28.64
N ASP A 5 -10.70 17.61 -29.57
CA ASP A 5 -11.14 16.24 -29.30
C ASP A 5 -10.27 15.67 -28.19
N ILE A 6 -10.88 15.41 -27.02
CA ILE A 6 -10.23 14.72 -25.91
C ILE A 6 -9.70 13.39 -26.46
N GLN A 7 -8.39 13.16 -26.35
CA GLN A 7 -7.75 11.94 -26.87
C GLN A 7 -7.52 10.89 -25.78
N ALA A 8 -7.44 11.32 -24.52
CA ALA A 8 -7.16 10.46 -23.39
C ALA A 8 -7.78 11.00 -22.10
N VAL A 9 -8.08 10.10 -21.17
CA VAL A 9 -8.48 10.40 -19.79
C VAL A 9 -7.58 9.57 -18.87
N LEU A 10 -6.98 10.25 -17.89
CA LEU A 10 -6.12 9.63 -16.89
C LEU A 10 -6.85 9.60 -15.55
N PHE A 11 -6.85 8.46 -14.88
CA PHE A 11 -7.48 8.29 -13.58
C PHE A 11 -6.41 8.13 -12.51
N ASP A 12 -6.59 8.86 -11.41
CA ASP A 12 -6.00 8.39 -10.16
C ASP A 12 -6.66 7.07 -9.74
N LEU A 13 -6.04 6.35 -8.82
CA LEU A 13 -6.49 5.03 -8.39
C LEU A 13 -7.22 5.11 -7.06
N ASP A 14 -6.51 5.48 -6.02
CA ASP A 14 -7.02 5.45 -4.65
C ASP A 14 -8.07 6.54 -4.42
N ASP A 15 -9.16 6.17 -3.77
CA ASP A 15 -10.34 7.02 -3.55
C ASP A 15 -10.93 7.60 -4.85
N THR A 16 -10.55 7.04 -5.99
CA THR A 16 -11.10 7.34 -7.33
C THR A 16 -11.75 6.09 -7.93
N LEU A 17 -11.01 4.98 -8.02
CA LEU A 17 -11.49 3.71 -8.55
C LEU A 17 -11.93 2.72 -7.46
N TRP A 18 -11.44 2.89 -6.23
CA TRP A 18 -11.80 2.11 -5.05
C TRP A 18 -11.52 2.90 -3.78
N ALA A 19 -12.17 2.54 -2.67
CA ALA A 19 -11.86 3.12 -1.36
C ALA A 19 -10.51 2.58 -0.84
N ILE A 20 -9.59 3.46 -0.45
CA ILE A 20 -8.24 3.06 -0.01
C ILE A 20 -8.22 2.45 1.40
N GLU A 21 -9.06 2.96 2.30
CA GLU A 21 -9.05 2.61 3.72
C GLU A 21 -9.20 1.09 3.98
N PRO A 22 -10.22 0.39 3.44
CA PRO A 22 -10.37 -1.05 3.69
C PRO A 22 -9.21 -1.87 3.09
N VAL A 23 -8.60 -1.39 2.00
CA VAL A 23 -7.47 -2.06 1.35
C VAL A 23 -6.21 -1.95 2.22
N LEU A 24 -5.95 -0.78 2.81
CA LEU A 24 -4.86 -0.59 3.75
C LEU A 24 -5.06 -1.40 5.02
N HIS A 25 -6.28 -1.41 5.57
CA HIS A 25 -6.60 -2.20 6.75
C HIS A 25 -6.33 -3.70 6.53
N LEU A 26 -6.76 -4.24 5.38
CA LEU A 26 -6.49 -5.63 5.00
C LEU A 26 -4.99 -5.91 4.87
N ALA A 27 -4.25 -5.02 4.21
CA ALA A 27 -2.81 -5.16 4.00
C ALA A 27 -2.02 -5.17 5.32
N GLU A 28 -2.36 -4.25 6.23
CA GLU A 28 -1.72 -4.16 7.55
C GLU A 28 -2.10 -5.35 8.45
N THR A 29 -3.36 -5.81 8.38
CA THR A 29 -3.82 -6.99 9.14
C THR A 29 -3.08 -8.25 8.70
N ARG A 30 -3.01 -8.52 7.40
CA ARG A 30 -2.28 -9.69 6.85
C ARG A 30 -0.79 -9.65 7.20
N LEU A 31 -0.17 -8.47 7.11
CA LEU A 31 1.22 -8.28 7.51
C LEU A 31 1.40 -8.63 8.99
N TYR A 32 0.53 -8.13 9.87
CA TYR A 32 0.63 -8.38 11.31
C TYR A 32 0.39 -9.85 11.67
N GLU A 33 -0.57 -10.51 11.03
CA GLU A 33 -0.81 -11.96 11.16
C GLU A 33 0.42 -12.77 10.74
N TRP A 34 1.07 -12.38 9.64
CA TRP A 34 2.29 -13.03 9.19
C TRP A 34 3.45 -12.83 10.16
N LEU A 35 3.64 -11.60 10.67
CA LEU A 35 4.66 -11.30 11.68
C LEU A 35 4.42 -12.07 12.99
N THR A 36 3.17 -12.36 13.34
CA THR A 36 2.83 -13.14 14.54
C THR A 36 3.44 -14.54 14.48
N GLN A 37 3.56 -15.11 13.28
CA GLN A 37 4.09 -16.45 13.04
C GLN A 37 5.61 -16.47 12.84
N HIS A 38 6.19 -15.41 12.27
CA HIS A 38 7.58 -15.40 11.81
C HIS A 38 8.51 -14.49 12.63
N ALA A 39 7.97 -13.50 13.33
CA ALA A 39 8.72 -12.53 14.13
C ALA A 39 7.96 -12.20 15.44
N PRO A 40 7.69 -13.21 16.29
CA PRO A 40 6.85 -13.06 17.47
C PRO A 40 7.36 -12.00 18.47
N GLY A 41 8.67 -11.75 18.52
CA GLY A 41 9.28 -10.70 19.35
C GLY A 41 8.86 -9.28 18.97
N VAL A 42 8.52 -9.05 17.69
CA VAL A 42 7.91 -7.79 17.23
C VAL A 42 6.48 -7.70 17.77
N VAL A 43 5.64 -8.70 17.50
CA VAL A 43 4.21 -8.69 17.83
C VAL A 43 3.93 -8.65 19.34
N GLN A 44 4.82 -9.18 20.17
CA GLN A 44 4.70 -9.07 21.64
C GLN A 44 4.77 -7.63 22.18
N ARG A 45 5.37 -6.72 21.42
CA ARG A 45 5.68 -5.34 21.86
C ARG A 45 5.09 -4.27 20.95
N GLU A 46 4.73 -4.65 19.73
CA GLU A 46 4.21 -3.76 18.70
C GLU A 46 2.79 -4.16 18.31
N SER A 47 1.97 -3.16 18.03
CA SER A 47 0.64 -3.28 17.43
C SER A 47 0.67 -2.75 16.00
N ILE A 48 -0.36 -3.02 15.20
CA ILE A 48 -0.53 -2.37 13.89
C ILE A 48 -0.41 -0.84 14.00
N VAL A 49 -0.99 -0.25 15.04
CA VAL A 49 -0.96 1.20 15.27
C VAL A 49 0.45 1.70 15.55
N SER A 50 1.24 1.00 16.38
CA SER A 50 2.60 1.41 16.69
C SER A 50 3.55 1.21 15.51
N LEU A 51 3.41 0.12 14.74
CA LEU A 51 4.15 -0.07 13.48
C LEU A 51 3.85 1.05 12.47
N ARG A 52 2.57 1.46 12.36
CA ARG A 52 2.17 2.59 11.52
C ARG A 52 2.82 3.90 11.99
N ALA A 53 2.81 4.16 13.30
CA ALA A 53 3.43 5.35 13.88
C ALA A 53 4.95 5.39 13.64
N ARG A 54 5.64 4.25 13.78
CA ARG A 54 7.08 4.10 13.47
C ARG A 54 7.37 4.42 12.01
N ARG A 55 6.59 3.85 11.07
CA ARG A 55 6.70 4.16 9.64
C ARG A 55 6.46 5.65 9.36
N GLN A 56 5.47 6.27 10.01
CA GLN A 56 5.20 7.70 9.86
C GLN A 56 6.31 8.59 10.43
N ALA A 57 6.97 8.17 11.50
CA ALA A 57 8.14 8.86 12.03
C ALA A 57 9.32 8.77 11.05
N LEU A 58 9.58 7.57 10.51
CA LEU A 58 10.64 7.35 9.51
C LEU A 58 10.39 8.17 8.23
N ALA A 59 9.15 8.33 7.80
CA ALA A 59 8.81 9.15 6.62
C ALA A 59 9.24 10.62 6.75
N LYS A 60 9.45 11.11 7.98
CA LYS A 60 9.86 12.50 8.26
C LYS A 60 11.38 12.67 8.24
N THR A 61 12.15 11.60 8.22
CA THR A 61 13.62 11.68 8.30
C THR A 61 14.27 11.88 6.94
N ASP A 62 13.61 11.49 5.85
CA ASP A 62 14.13 11.62 4.48
C ASP A 62 12.97 11.92 3.49
N PRO A 63 13.03 13.05 2.75
CA PRO A 63 12.06 13.36 1.70
C PRO A 63 11.91 12.27 0.62
N ALA A 64 12.94 11.46 0.36
CA ALA A 64 12.87 10.36 -0.60
C ALA A 64 11.78 9.33 -0.23
N TYR A 65 11.46 9.18 1.05
CA TYR A 65 10.38 8.30 1.52
C TYR A 65 8.98 8.82 1.22
N GLN A 66 8.82 10.09 0.85
CA GLN A 66 7.53 10.61 0.36
C GLN A 66 7.23 10.11 -1.06
N ILE A 67 8.28 9.81 -1.82
CA ILE A 67 8.19 9.34 -3.21
C ILE A 67 8.21 7.82 -3.25
N ASN A 68 9.08 7.19 -2.45
CA ASN A 68 9.25 5.74 -2.44
C ASN A 68 8.64 5.10 -1.17
N LEU A 69 7.32 4.92 -1.21
CA LEU A 69 6.56 4.30 -0.12
C LEU A 69 6.89 2.81 0.09
N TRP A 70 7.41 2.14 -0.92
CA TRP A 70 7.89 0.75 -0.79
C TRP A 70 9.15 0.72 0.07
N ALA A 71 10.14 1.55 -0.26
CA ALA A 71 11.39 1.64 0.50
C ALA A 71 11.15 2.09 1.94
N LEU A 72 10.21 3.03 2.16
CA LEU A 72 9.82 3.46 3.50
C LEU A 72 9.32 2.30 4.37
N ARG A 73 8.43 1.46 3.84
CA ARG A 73 7.86 0.34 4.61
C ARG A 73 8.88 -0.75 4.83
N HIS A 74 9.67 -1.07 3.81
CA HIS A 74 10.77 -2.03 3.92
C HIS A 74 11.77 -1.61 5.00
N ALA A 75 12.22 -0.36 4.98
CA ALA A 75 13.14 0.19 5.97
C ALA A 75 12.54 0.18 7.39
N ALA A 76 11.24 0.53 7.54
CA ALA A 76 10.56 0.46 8.83
C ALA A 76 10.46 -0.97 9.38
N LEU A 77 10.19 -1.96 8.51
CA LEU A 77 10.15 -3.37 8.89
C LEU A 77 11.54 -3.89 9.26
N THR A 78 12.54 -3.58 8.45
CA THR A 78 13.95 -3.95 8.71
C THR A 78 14.40 -3.43 10.08
N ALA A 79 14.09 -2.16 10.38
CA ALA A 79 14.44 -1.55 11.67
C ALA A 79 13.74 -2.24 12.85
N VAL A 80 12.41 -2.44 12.78
CA VAL A 80 11.68 -3.03 13.91
C VAL A 80 12.05 -4.50 14.14
N LEU A 81 12.36 -5.26 13.08
CA LEU A 81 12.86 -6.63 13.22
C LEU A 81 14.20 -6.63 13.98
N ALA A 82 15.16 -5.82 13.54
CA ALA A 82 16.47 -5.72 14.17
C ALA A 82 16.40 -5.24 15.64
N GLU A 83 15.58 -4.23 15.93
CA GLU A 83 15.36 -3.71 17.29
C GLU A 83 14.80 -4.76 18.25
N HIS A 84 14.07 -5.76 17.73
CA HIS A 84 13.47 -6.83 18.52
C HIS A 84 14.29 -8.13 18.50
N GLY A 85 15.46 -8.13 17.86
CA GLY A 85 16.35 -9.29 17.75
C GLY A 85 15.86 -10.36 16.77
N GLU A 86 14.91 -10.01 15.90
CA GLU A 86 14.41 -10.87 14.83
C GLU A 86 15.28 -10.70 13.57
N ASP A 87 15.21 -11.68 12.66
CA ASP A 87 15.97 -11.64 11.40
C ASP A 87 15.47 -10.50 10.49
N PRO A 88 16.31 -9.48 10.18
CA PRO A 88 15.91 -8.39 9.29
C PRO A 88 15.59 -8.84 7.86
N ALA A 89 16.08 -10.00 7.43
CA ALA A 89 15.75 -10.56 6.11
C ALA A 89 14.27 -10.93 5.95
N LEU A 90 13.52 -11.04 7.06
CA LEU A 90 12.06 -11.24 7.03
C LEU A 90 11.30 -10.02 6.48
N ALA A 91 11.95 -8.87 6.30
CA ALA A 91 11.33 -7.68 5.72
C ALA A 91 10.85 -7.92 4.28
N ASP A 92 11.62 -8.65 3.46
CA ASP A 92 11.25 -8.93 2.06
C ASP A 92 9.95 -9.77 1.95
N PRO A 93 9.84 -10.97 2.56
CA PRO A 93 8.59 -11.73 2.52
C PRO A 93 7.44 -10.99 3.22
N ALA A 94 7.70 -10.22 4.28
CA ALA A 94 6.67 -9.38 4.90
C ALA A 94 6.13 -8.31 3.92
N MET A 95 7.01 -7.71 3.09
CA MET A 95 6.60 -6.77 2.05
C MET A 95 5.74 -7.43 0.97
N GLU A 96 5.99 -8.69 0.61
CA GLU A 96 5.14 -9.44 -0.32
C GLU A 96 3.73 -9.69 0.24
N ILE A 97 3.63 -10.05 1.51
CA ILE A 97 2.35 -10.22 2.20
C ILE A 97 1.55 -8.91 2.23
N PHE A 98 2.21 -7.82 2.62
CA PHE A 98 1.59 -6.50 2.60
C PHE A 98 1.12 -6.13 1.19
N THR A 99 1.95 -6.34 0.16
CA THR A 99 1.65 -6.03 -1.23
C THR A 99 0.45 -6.83 -1.74
N THR A 100 0.34 -8.10 -1.35
CA THR A 100 -0.82 -8.94 -1.71
C THR A 100 -2.11 -8.40 -1.10
N GLY A 101 -2.09 -7.96 0.16
CA GLY A 101 -3.24 -7.28 0.76
C GLY A 101 -3.53 -5.93 0.10
N ARG A 102 -2.48 -5.17 -0.25
CA ARG A 102 -2.63 -3.82 -0.83
C ARG A 102 -3.20 -3.81 -2.26
N ASN A 103 -3.04 -4.91 -2.98
CA ASN A 103 -3.61 -5.08 -4.32
C ASN A 103 -4.96 -5.81 -4.32
N ALA A 104 -5.47 -6.25 -3.17
CA ALA A 104 -6.79 -6.86 -3.04
C ALA A 104 -7.89 -5.79 -3.03
N VAL A 105 -8.01 -5.05 -4.13
CA VAL A 105 -8.94 -3.93 -4.29
C VAL A 105 -10.32 -4.39 -4.76
N THR A 106 -11.36 -3.69 -4.32
CA THR A 106 -12.72 -3.84 -4.84
C THR A 106 -13.11 -2.51 -5.49
N PRO A 107 -13.23 -2.44 -6.83
CA PRO A 107 -13.65 -1.22 -7.50
C PRO A 107 -15.06 -0.78 -7.06
N PHE A 108 -15.34 0.53 -7.13
CA PHE A 108 -16.72 0.99 -7.01
C PHE A 108 -17.60 0.42 -8.13
N ASP A 109 -18.89 0.22 -7.85
CA ASP A 109 -19.82 -0.49 -8.74
C ASP A 109 -19.90 0.09 -10.15
N ASP A 110 -19.67 1.39 -10.29
CA ASP A 110 -19.73 2.14 -11.54
C ASP A 110 -18.41 2.19 -12.32
N VAL A 111 -17.29 1.85 -11.70
CA VAL A 111 -15.95 1.96 -12.31
C VAL A 111 -15.80 1.05 -13.52
N VAL A 112 -16.06 -0.25 -13.36
CA VAL A 112 -15.90 -1.20 -14.48
C VAL A 112 -16.87 -0.86 -15.64
N PRO A 113 -18.17 -0.61 -15.41
CA PRO A 113 -19.07 -0.16 -16.46
C PRO A 113 -18.60 1.13 -17.16
N ALA A 114 -18.14 2.13 -16.41
CA ALA A 114 -17.71 3.40 -16.97
C ALA A 114 -16.45 3.23 -17.83
N LEU A 115 -15.44 2.51 -17.35
CA LEU A 115 -14.20 2.27 -18.12
C LEU A 115 -14.49 1.48 -19.41
N GLN A 116 -15.41 0.51 -19.38
CA GLN A 116 -15.85 -0.21 -20.58
C GLN A 116 -16.53 0.69 -21.61
N GLN A 117 -17.30 1.69 -21.17
CA GLN A 117 -17.94 2.65 -22.07
C GLN A 117 -16.96 3.67 -22.66
N LEU A 118 -15.92 4.04 -21.92
CA LEU A 118 -14.94 5.04 -22.33
C LEU A 118 -13.84 4.47 -23.24
N LYS A 119 -13.39 3.23 -22.98
CA LYS A 119 -12.26 2.58 -23.69
C LYS A 119 -12.37 2.55 -25.22
N PRO A 120 -13.55 2.39 -25.85
CA PRO A 120 -13.67 2.41 -27.32
C PRO A 120 -13.49 3.80 -27.94
N ARG A 121 -13.57 4.86 -27.14
CA ARG A 121 -13.62 6.26 -27.61
C ARG A 121 -12.34 7.02 -27.27
N LEU A 122 -11.68 6.64 -26.17
CA LEU A 122 -10.58 7.38 -25.55
C LEU A 122 -9.49 6.43 -25.10
N LYS A 123 -8.23 6.88 -25.11
CA LYS A 123 -7.16 6.19 -24.39
C LYS A 123 -7.37 6.37 -22.88
N LEU A 124 -7.28 5.30 -22.11
CA LEU A 124 -7.38 5.33 -20.65
C LEU A 124 -6.00 5.03 -20.06
N GLY A 125 -5.62 5.75 -19.01
CA GLY A 125 -4.38 5.55 -18.27
C GLY A 125 -4.49 6.00 -16.84
#